data_AF-A0A2D6U574-F1
#
_entry.id   AF-A0A2D6U574-F1
#
_cell.length_a   1.000
_cell.length_b   1.000
_cell.length_c   1.000
_cell.angle_alpha   90.00
_cell.angle_beta   90.00
_cell.angle_gamma   90.00
#
_symmetry.space_group_name_H-M   'P 1'
#
loop_
_entity.id
_entity.type
_entity.pdbx_description
1 polymer ?
#
loop_
_entity_poly.entity_id
_entity_poly.type
_entity_poly.pdbx_seq_one_letter_code
_entity_poly.pdbx_strand_id
1 'polypeptide(L)'
;MGSKKRSKRTTRQLPQLRAIDKSNKTHIYKMKDPQKKRILAMDEGIRCEMRKGKTRRDAALSKKKRFNVLRLYRKNKDPKGCRILTQDMKYLDKRYGTGKTQNVCKTKRKAKQQFLYNPNDPKRSFDVYIDKNPKDTIPIKYTTVQDVKDTINKLERLYKSDKYPHKRIWKVGMILKVRLGVLKDKKPKHYALANRYFKHLGKRTKIKGEKERKKFDFKV
;
A
#
# COMPACT_ATOMS: atom_id res chain seq x y z
N MET A 1 -44.45 12.15 -25.80
CA MET A 1 -43.10 11.59 -25.56
C MET A 1 -42.09 12.73 -25.39
N GLY A 2 -41.69 13.06 -24.16
CA GLY A 2 -40.78 14.18 -23.88
C GLY A 2 -39.33 13.71 -23.75
N SER A 3 -38.55 13.85 -24.82
CA SER A 3 -37.12 13.52 -24.83
C SER A 3 -36.33 14.47 -23.93
N LYS A 4 -35.92 14.00 -22.75
CA LYS A 4 -35.01 14.71 -21.83
C LYS A 4 -33.68 14.98 -22.54
N LYS A 5 -33.46 16.23 -22.96
CA LYS A 5 -32.17 16.72 -23.48
C LYS A 5 -31.07 16.48 -22.45
N ARG A 6 -30.14 15.56 -22.74
CA ARG A 6 -28.92 15.35 -21.95
C ARG A 6 -28.06 16.61 -22.01
N SER A 7 -27.87 17.27 -20.87
CA SER A 7 -26.94 18.39 -20.69
C SER A 7 -25.53 17.96 -21.10
N LYS A 8 -24.93 18.67 -22.07
CA LYS A 8 -23.54 18.49 -22.50
C LYS A 8 -22.61 18.79 -21.31
N ARG A 9 -21.82 17.80 -20.87
CA ARG A 9 -20.76 18.00 -19.87
C ARG A 9 -19.70 18.94 -20.44
N THR A 10 -19.69 20.19 -20.00
CA THR A 10 -18.56 21.09 -20.22
C THR A 10 -17.30 20.49 -19.60
N THR A 11 -16.22 20.37 -20.37
CA THR A 11 -14.91 19.99 -19.87
C THR A 11 -14.42 21.11 -18.93
N ARG A 12 -14.61 20.92 -17.62
CA ARG A 12 -14.19 21.90 -16.61
C ARG A 12 -12.66 22.03 -16.62
N GLN A 13 -12.14 23.01 -17.35
CA GLN A 13 -10.72 23.35 -17.33
C GLN A 13 -10.35 23.94 -15.96
N LEU A 14 -9.17 23.56 -15.44
CA LEU A 14 -8.69 24.07 -14.16
C LEU A 14 -8.15 25.50 -14.32
N PRO A 15 -8.37 26.41 -13.36
CA PRO A 15 -7.91 27.79 -13.45
C PRO A 15 -6.39 27.91 -13.41
N GLN A 16 -5.80 28.68 -14.33
CA GLN A 16 -4.35 28.90 -14.38
C GLN A 16 -3.79 29.51 -13.08
N LEU A 17 -2.57 29.08 -12.71
CA LEU A 17 -1.90 29.51 -11.49
C LEU A 17 -1.13 30.81 -11.73
N ARG A 18 -1.46 31.86 -10.98
CA ARG A 18 -0.67 33.11 -10.96
C ARG A 18 0.61 32.96 -10.12
N ALA A 19 1.72 33.50 -10.64
CA ALA A 19 2.96 33.66 -9.89
C ALA A 19 2.74 34.54 -8.65
N ILE A 20 3.59 34.37 -7.63
CA ILE A 20 3.63 35.28 -6.48
C ILE A 20 5.02 35.84 -6.40
N ASP A 21 5.06 37.14 -6.14
CA ASP A 21 6.25 37.75 -5.60
C ASP A 21 6.54 37.22 -4.18
N LYS A 22 7.80 36.86 -3.95
CA LYS A 22 8.34 36.31 -2.71
C LYS A 22 9.48 37.18 -2.13
N SER A 23 9.90 38.23 -2.85
CA SER A 23 11.05 39.07 -2.52
C SER A 23 11.03 39.60 -1.09
N ASN A 24 9.88 40.08 -0.63
CA ASN A 24 9.71 40.75 0.65
C ASN A 24 9.00 39.88 1.71
N LYS A 25 9.25 38.56 1.73
CA LYS A 25 8.64 37.63 2.70
C LYS A 25 9.68 36.94 3.56
N THR A 26 9.54 37.08 4.88
CA THR A 26 10.39 36.41 5.88
C THR A 26 10.10 34.91 5.93
N HIS A 27 8.84 34.50 5.83
CA HIS A 27 8.41 33.11 5.85
C HIS A 27 7.82 32.69 4.51
N ILE A 28 8.55 31.85 3.79
CA ILE A 28 8.12 31.30 2.51
C ILE A 28 7.35 30.00 2.74
N TYR A 29 6.14 29.91 2.20
CA TYR A 29 5.37 28.67 2.28
C TYR A 29 6.03 27.58 1.42
N LYS A 30 6.57 26.54 2.07
CA LYS A 30 7.02 25.31 1.42
C LYS A 30 6.24 24.11 1.96
N MET A 31 5.80 23.24 1.05
CA MET A 31 4.96 22.09 1.40
C MET A 31 5.71 21.02 2.20
N LYS A 32 7.04 20.96 2.06
CA LYS A 32 7.93 20.06 2.81
C LYS A 32 8.15 20.51 4.25
N ASP A 33 7.88 21.78 4.56
CA ASP A 33 8.16 22.32 5.88
C ASP A 33 7.15 21.81 6.93
N PRO A 34 7.56 21.75 8.21
CA PRO A 34 6.65 21.45 9.32
C PRO A 34 5.45 22.42 9.35
N GLN A 35 4.31 21.95 9.86
CA GLN A 35 3.07 22.73 9.90
C GLN A 35 3.24 24.09 10.59
N LYS A 36 4.06 24.16 11.66
CA LYS A 36 4.37 25.40 12.37
C LYS A 36 4.98 26.47 11.43
N LYS A 37 5.94 26.11 10.58
CA LYS A 37 6.55 27.04 9.61
C LYS A 37 5.55 27.46 8.52
N ARG A 38 4.70 26.54 8.07
CA ARG A 38 3.64 26.85 7.09
C ARG A 38 2.61 27.81 7.65
N ILE A 39 2.26 27.68 8.94
CA ILE A 39 1.38 28.61 9.65
C ILE A 39 1.97 30.02 9.67
N LEU A 40 3.24 30.18 10.02
CA LEU A 40 3.91 31.49 10.01
C LEU A 40 3.84 32.14 8.62
N ALA A 41 4.12 31.38 7.56
CA ALA A 41 4.01 31.84 6.17
C ALA A 41 2.56 32.13 5.72
N MET A 42 1.57 31.47 6.31
CA MET A 42 0.16 31.78 6.08
C MET A 42 -0.21 33.12 6.72
N ASP A 43 0.08 33.27 8.01
CA ASP A 43 -0.27 34.43 8.82
C ASP A 43 0.46 35.69 8.35
N GLU A 44 1.75 35.59 7.99
CA GLU A 44 2.49 36.68 7.35
C GLU A 44 1.83 37.11 6.04
N GLY A 45 1.47 36.14 5.18
CA GLY A 45 0.80 36.46 3.91
C GLY A 45 -0.58 37.12 4.11
N ILE A 46 -1.29 36.80 5.20
CA ILE A 46 -2.55 37.45 5.55
C ILE A 46 -2.30 38.88 6.03
N ARG A 47 -1.30 39.09 6.91
CA ARG A 47 -0.90 40.43 7.38
C ARG A 47 -0.47 41.34 6.22
N CYS A 48 0.28 40.82 5.25
CA CYS A 48 0.67 41.60 4.07
C CYS A 48 -0.53 42.03 3.22
N GLU A 49 -1.57 41.18 3.09
CA GLU A 49 -2.80 41.57 2.39
C GLU A 49 -3.64 42.56 3.21
N MET A 50 -3.58 42.50 4.54
CA MET A 50 -4.22 43.49 5.41
C MET A 50 -3.58 44.88 5.29
N ARG A 51 -2.24 44.95 5.15
CA ARG A 51 -1.54 46.21 4.87
C ARG A 51 -1.96 46.86 3.55
N LYS A 52 -2.54 46.08 2.63
CA LYS A 52 -3.12 46.58 1.37
C LYS A 52 -4.61 46.94 1.50
N GLY A 53 -5.12 47.09 2.72
CA GLY A 53 -6.50 47.51 2.99
C GLY A 53 -7.54 46.39 3.06
N LYS A 54 -7.15 45.11 2.98
CA LYS A 54 -8.12 44.00 3.10
C LYS A 54 -8.46 43.69 4.54
N THR A 55 -9.72 43.30 4.79
CA THR A 55 -10.09 42.76 6.10
C THR A 55 -9.33 41.48 6.38
N ARG A 56 -9.10 41.18 7.68
CA ARG A 56 -8.44 39.95 8.12
C ARG A 56 -9.12 38.69 7.57
N ARG A 57 -10.46 38.71 7.51
CA ARG A 57 -11.28 37.60 6.99
C ARG A 57 -11.10 37.44 5.48
N ASP A 58 -11.10 38.52 4.71
CA ASP A 58 -10.98 38.48 3.24
C ASP A 58 -9.58 38.10 2.78
N ALA A 59 -8.54 38.56 3.50
CA ALA A 59 -7.17 38.13 3.29
C ALA A 59 -7.03 36.61 3.51
N ALA A 60 -7.60 36.09 4.60
CA ALA A 60 -7.63 34.65 4.88
C ALA A 60 -8.44 33.87 3.83
N LEU A 61 -9.60 34.40 3.41
CA LEU A 61 -10.44 33.80 2.37
C LEU A 61 -9.71 33.74 1.03
N SER A 62 -8.96 34.79 0.66
CA SER A 62 -8.14 34.84 -0.54
C SER A 62 -7.05 33.76 -0.52
N LYS A 63 -6.37 33.59 0.63
CA LYS A 63 -5.37 32.52 0.83
C LYS A 63 -6.01 31.13 0.74
N LYS A 64 -7.19 30.94 1.35
CA LYS A 64 -7.96 29.69 1.30
C LYS A 64 -8.39 29.34 -0.13
N LYS A 65 -8.90 30.30 -0.90
CA LYS A 65 -9.26 30.13 -2.33
C LYS A 65 -8.06 29.62 -3.13
N ARG A 66 -6.88 30.21 -2.92
CA ARG A 66 -5.64 29.76 -3.56
C ARG A 66 -5.28 28.31 -3.20
N PHE A 67 -5.35 27.94 -1.93
CA PHE A 67 -5.08 26.57 -1.50
C PHE A 67 -6.09 25.58 -2.09
N ASN A 68 -7.35 25.99 -2.25
CA ASN A 68 -8.37 25.20 -2.91
C ASN A 68 -7.98 24.90 -4.38
N VAL A 69 -7.50 25.90 -5.13
CA VAL A 69 -7.01 25.67 -6.50
C VAL A 69 -5.80 24.73 -6.48
N LEU A 70 -4.81 24.98 -5.61
CA LEU A 70 -3.60 24.16 -5.54
C LEU A 70 -3.86 22.69 -5.18
N ARG A 71 -4.86 22.41 -4.33
CA ARG A 71 -5.21 21.03 -3.95
C ARG A 71 -5.99 20.32 -5.06
N LEU A 72 -6.73 21.04 -5.91
CA LEU A 72 -7.39 20.45 -7.08
C LEU A 72 -6.37 19.94 -8.10
N TYR A 73 -5.33 20.73 -8.40
CA TYR A 73 -4.21 20.30 -9.25
C TYR A 73 -3.47 19.08 -8.69
N ARG A 74 -3.36 18.99 -7.36
CA ARG A 74 -2.66 17.90 -6.67
C ARG A 74 -3.52 16.66 -6.42
N LYS A 75 -4.84 16.77 -6.43
CA LYS A 75 -5.77 15.69 -6.06
C LYS A 75 -5.46 14.34 -6.71
N ASN A 76 -5.07 14.37 -7.99
CA ASN A 76 -4.75 13.17 -8.76
C ASN A 76 -3.24 12.86 -8.84
N LYS A 77 -2.38 13.89 -8.90
CA LYS A 77 -0.93 13.74 -9.10
C LYS A 77 -0.16 13.52 -7.80
N ASP A 78 -0.54 14.23 -6.73
CA ASP A 78 0.09 14.18 -5.41
C ASP A 78 -0.97 14.19 -4.29
N PRO A 79 -1.51 13.01 -3.93
CA PRO A 79 -2.49 12.90 -2.86
C PRO A 79 -1.97 13.33 -1.49
N LYS A 80 -0.66 13.23 -1.23
CA LYS A 80 -0.05 13.64 0.04
C LYS A 80 -0.06 15.17 0.14
N GLY A 81 0.42 15.87 -0.88
CA GLY A 81 0.38 17.34 -0.92
C GLY A 81 -1.04 17.92 -0.91
N CYS A 82 -2.00 17.23 -1.53
CA CYS A 82 -3.42 17.60 -1.42
C CYS A 82 -3.91 17.61 0.04
N ARG A 83 -3.51 16.60 0.84
CA ARG A 83 -3.91 16.48 2.25
C ARG A 83 -3.29 17.58 3.11
N ILE A 84 -2.02 17.91 2.86
CA ILE A 84 -1.32 19.01 3.54
C ILE A 84 -2.08 20.32 3.32
N LEU A 85 -2.40 20.66 2.07
CA LEU A 85 -3.18 21.86 1.75
C LEU A 85 -4.57 21.85 2.40
N THR A 86 -5.22 20.69 2.45
CA THR A 86 -6.53 20.56 3.08
C THR A 86 -6.46 20.78 4.59
N GLN A 87 -5.39 20.33 5.26
CA GLN A 87 -5.17 20.58 6.68
C GLN A 87 -4.89 22.05 6.96
N ASP A 88 -4.07 22.70 6.13
CA ASP A 88 -3.76 24.12 6.25
C ASP A 88 -5.01 25.00 5.99
N MET A 89 -5.89 24.58 5.07
CA MET A 89 -7.20 25.22 4.89
C MET A 89 -8.10 25.07 6.13
N LYS A 90 -8.15 23.88 6.76
CA LYS A 90 -8.90 23.68 8.01
C LYS A 90 -8.36 24.53 9.16
N TYR A 91 -7.06 24.81 9.17
CA TYR A 91 -6.48 25.76 10.11
C TYR A 91 -7.00 27.19 9.84
N LEU A 92 -7.07 27.62 8.58
CA LEU A 92 -7.64 28.93 8.23
C LEU A 92 -9.12 29.04 8.60
N ASP A 93 -9.88 27.96 8.45
CA ASP A 93 -11.28 27.85 8.88
C ASP A 93 -11.42 28.12 10.37
N LYS A 94 -10.61 27.42 11.19
CA LYS A 94 -10.64 27.51 12.65
C LYS A 94 -10.15 28.87 13.16
N ARG A 95 -9.06 29.41 12.61
CA ARG A 95 -8.42 30.64 13.13
C ARG A 95 -9.07 31.93 12.64
N TYR A 96 -9.58 31.94 11.41
CA TYR A 96 -10.09 33.16 10.75
C TYR A 96 -11.57 33.08 10.38
N GLY A 97 -12.27 32.00 10.76
CA GLY A 97 -13.71 31.87 10.57
C GLY A 97 -14.16 31.71 9.11
N THR A 98 -13.28 31.27 8.21
CA THR A 98 -13.53 31.29 6.74
C THR A 98 -14.48 30.19 6.21
N GLY A 99 -15.29 29.58 7.08
CA GLY A 99 -16.23 28.49 6.76
C GLY A 99 -15.63 27.09 6.95
N LYS A 100 -16.26 26.04 6.39
CA LYS A 100 -15.83 24.64 6.57
C LYS A 100 -15.21 24.03 5.31
N THR A 101 -14.00 23.47 5.42
CA THR A 101 -13.30 22.81 4.30
C THR A 101 -13.62 21.32 4.21
N GLN A 102 -14.23 20.90 3.10
CA GLN A 102 -14.46 19.49 2.77
C GLN A 102 -13.18 18.81 2.26
N ASN A 103 -13.00 17.52 2.56
CA ASN A 103 -11.88 16.74 2.07
C ASN A 103 -12.16 16.21 0.65
N VAL A 104 -11.44 16.75 -0.33
CA VAL A 104 -11.58 16.38 -1.75
C VAL A 104 -10.43 15.50 -2.25
N CYS A 105 -9.45 15.20 -1.39
CA CYS A 105 -8.24 14.48 -1.78
C CYS A 105 -8.51 12.99 -1.97
N LYS A 106 -7.90 12.38 -2.99
CA LYS A 106 -8.03 10.93 -3.19
C LYS A 106 -7.44 10.17 -1.99
N THR A 107 -8.27 9.33 -1.38
CA THR A 107 -7.80 8.23 -0.55
C THR A 107 -7.29 7.14 -1.49
N LYS A 108 -6.06 6.65 -1.27
CA LYS A 108 -5.65 5.38 -1.88
C LYS A 108 -6.52 4.31 -1.21
N ARG A 109 -7.69 4.00 -1.77
CA ARG A 109 -8.35 2.73 -1.44
C ARG A 109 -7.35 1.66 -1.87
N LYS A 110 -6.74 0.94 -0.91
CA LYS A 110 -6.13 -0.35 -1.26
C LYS A 110 -7.26 -1.13 -1.90
N ALA A 111 -7.12 -1.52 -3.16
CA ALA A 111 -8.02 -2.51 -3.72
C ALA A 111 -7.94 -3.71 -2.77
N LYS A 112 -9.04 -4.04 -2.09
CA LYS A 112 -9.17 -5.39 -1.52
C LYS A 112 -9.07 -6.27 -2.77
N GLN A 113 -8.01 -7.06 -2.91
CA GLN A 113 -7.97 -8.07 -3.94
C GLN A 113 -9.15 -9.00 -3.63
N GLN A 114 -10.21 -8.83 -4.41
CA GLN A 114 -11.43 -9.58 -4.27
C GLN A 114 -11.32 -10.73 -5.26
N PHE A 115 -11.12 -11.91 -4.67
CA PHE A 115 -11.30 -13.26 -5.20
C PHE A 115 -10.14 -13.85 -6.02
N LEU A 116 -9.84 -15.12 -5.69
CA LEU A 116 -8.94 -16.00 -6.45
C LEU A 116 -9.45 -16.26 -7.88
N TYR A 117 -10.76 -16.08 -8.11
CA TYR A 117 -11.42 -16.40 -9.37
C TYR A 117 -12.43 -15.30 -9.73
N ASN A 118 -12.35 -14.79 -10.95
CA ASN A 118 -13.29 -13.82 -11.53
C ASN A 118 -14.10 -14.52 -12.64
N PRO A 119 -15.39 -14.83 -12.41
CA PRO A 119 -16.20 -15.59 -13.37
C PRO A 119 -16.46 -14.83 -14.68
N ASN A 120 -16.42 -13.49 -14.66
CA ASN A 120 -16.76 -12.67 -15.83
C ASN A 120 -15.55 -12.36 -16.73
N ASP A 121 -14.32 -12.50 -16.20
CA ASP A 121 -13.09 -12.32 -16.96
C ASP A 121 -12.00 -13.23 -16.36
N PRO A 122 -11.88 -14.48 -16.86
CA PRO A 122 -10.93 -15.45 -16.35
C PRO A 122 -9.47 -14.95 -16.41
N LYS A 123 -9.10 -14.10 -17.39
CA LYS A 123 -7.74 -13.55 -17.53
C LYS A 123 -7.38 -12.55 -16.43
N ARG A 124 -8.38 -12.01 -15.73
CA ARG A 124 -8.20 -11.17 -14.52
C ARG A 124 -8.15 -11.98 -13.23
N SER A 125 -8.41 -13.28 -13.27
CA SER A 125 -8.26 -14.17 -12.11
C SER A 125 -6.79 -14.29 -11.71
N PHE A 126 -6.53 -14.43 -10.41
CA PHE A 126 -5.18 -14.74 -9.95
C PHE A 126 -4.91 -16.21 -10.25
N ASP A 127 -4.21 -16.50 -11.33
CA ASP A 127 -3.84 -17.88 -11.64
C ASP A 127 -2.87 -18.39 -10.56
N VAL A 128 -3.40 -19.26 -9.70
CA VAL A 128 -2.68 -19.91 -8.60
C VAL A 128 -1.52 -20.76 -9.12
N TYR A 129 -1.55 -21.12 -10.42
CA TYR A 129 -0.59 -22.02 -11.07
C TYR A 129 0.38 -21.32 -12.02
N ILE A 130 0.27 -19.99 -12.23
CA ILE A 130 1.28 -19.23 -12.98
C ILE A 130 2.41 -18.83 -12.04
N ASP A 131 3.57 -19.47 -12.22
CA ASP A 131 4.81 -19.02 -11.60
C ASP A 131 5.29 -17.74 -12.29
N LYS A 132 5.18 -16.61 -11.59
CA LYS A 132 5.67 -15.31 -12.07
C LYS A 132 7.19 -15.28 -12.22
N ASN A 133 7.90 -16.24 -11.62
CA ASN A 133 9.34 -16.39 -11.77
C ASN A 133 9.76 -17.88 -11.76
N PRO A 134 9.88 -18.56 -12.92
CA PRO A 134 10.17 -20.00 -13.00
C PRO A 134 11.47 -20.41 -12.28
N LYS A 135 12.40 -19.48 -12.04
CA LYS A 135 13.65 -19.73 -11.30
C LYS A 135 13.42 -20.01 -9.80
N ASP A 136 12.30 -19.56 -9.23
CA ASP A 136 11.96 -19.71 -7.80
C ASP A 136 11.20 -21.02 -7.49
N THR A 137 10.83 -21.80 -8.51
CA THR A 137 10.12 -23.07 -8.32
C THR A 137 11.07 -24.15 -7.80
N ILE A 138 10.64 -24.82 -6.71
CA ILE A 138 11.32 -25.99 -6.15
C ILE A 138 10.49 -27.22 -6.54
N PRO A 139 10.98 -28.09 -7.42
CA PRO A 139 10.26 -29.32 -7.77
C PRO A 139 10.05 -30.20 -6.54
N ILE A 140 8.81 -30.68 -6.35
CA ILE A 140 8.37 -31.54 -5.25
C ILE A 140 8.03 -32.91 -5.84
N LYS A 141 8.80 -33.94 -5.49
CA LYS A 141 8.46 -35.34 -5.79
C LYS A 141 7.84 -35.96 -4.54
N TYR A 142 6.80 -36.76 -4.71
CA TYR A 142 6.10 -37.42 -3.58
C TYR A 142 5.45 -38.74 -3.99
N THR A 143 5.95 -39.36 -5.06
CA THR A 143 5.41 -40.61 -5.60
C THR A 143 5.68 -41.77 -4.65
N THR A 144 6.91 -41.89 -4.16
CA THR A 144 7.35 -42.89 -3.19
C THR A 144 7.65 -42.26 -1.82
N VAL A 145 7.76 -43.09 -0.77
CA VAL A 145 8.15 -42.61 0.56
C VAL A 145 9.55 -42.01 0.51
N GLN A 146 10.44 -42.62 -0.28
CA GLN A 146 11.79 -42.13 -0.47
C GLN A 146 11.81 -40.75 -1.14
N ASP A 147 10.98 -40.51 -2.16
CA ASP A 147 10.85 -39.19 -2.78
C ASP A 147 10.46 -38.10 -1.78
N VAL A 148 9.59 -38.43 -0.81
CA VAL A 148 9.18 -37.50 0.25
C VAL A 148 10.36 -37.21 1.18
N LYS A 149 11.12 -38.23 1.58
CA LYS A 149 12.34 -38.07 2.38
C LYS A 149 13.36 -37.19 1.67
N ASP A 150 13.63 -37.48 0.40
CA ASP A 150 14.60 -36.74 -0.41
C ASP A 150 14.16 -35.30 -0.66
N THR A 151 12.86 -35.08 -0.87
CA THR A 151 12.29 -33.73 -0.99
C THR A 151 12.46 -32.94 0.31
N ILE A 152 12.21 -33.55 1.47
CA ILE A 152 12.42 -32.92 2.78
C ILE A 152 13.92 -32.59 2.98
N ASN A 153 14.81 -33.54 2.70
CA ASN A 153 16.26 -33.33 2.80
C ASN A 153 16.74 -32.20 1.87
N LYS A 154 16.21 -32.14 0.64
CA LYS A 154 16.46 -31.05 -0.31
C LYS A 154 16.02 -29.70 0.26
N LEU A 155 14.83 -29.62 0.85
CA LEU A 155 14.32 -28.39 1.46
C LEU A 155 15.18 -27.94 2.65
N GLU A 156 15.62 -28.87 3.49
CA GLU A 156 16.54 -28.59 4.60
C GLU A 156 17.88 -28.06 4.12
N ARG A 157 18.46 -28.69 3.08
CA ARG A 157 19.71 -28.22 2.48
C ARG A 157 19.57 -26.81 1.91
N LEU A 158 18.50 -26.56 1.15
CA LEU A 158 18.23 -25.25 0.55
C LEU A 158 18.04 -24.14 1.58
N TYR A 159 17.45 -24.48 2.73
CA TYR A 159 17.32 -23.55 3.85
C TYR A 159 18.67 -23.27 4.52
N LYS A 160 19.40 -24.32 4.87
CA LYS A 160 20.68 -24.21 5.58
C LYS A 160 21.77 -23.53 4.74
N SER A 161 21.71 -23.64 3.42
CA SER A 161 22.61 -22.99 2.47
C SER A 161 22.23 -21.55 2.10
N ASP A 162 21.27 -20.93 2.80
CA ASP A 162 20.76 -19.57 2.54
C ASP A 162 20.16 -19.34 1.14
N LYS A 163 19.96 -20.40 0.35
CA LYS A 163 19.41 -20.28 -1.01
C LYS A 163 17.96 -19.84 -0.98
N TYR A 164 17.20 -20.25 0.03
CA TYR A 164 15.83 -19.80 0.23
C TYR A 164 15.54 -19.47 1.69
N PRO A 165 14.78 -18.39 1.97
CA PRO A 165 14.40 -18.04 3.33
C PRO A 165 13.43 -19.09 3.91
N HIS A 166 13.43 -19.23 5.24
CA HIS A 166 12.53 -20.15 5.96
C HIS A 166 11.05 -19.99 5.54
N LYS A 167 10.61 -18.76 5.27
CA LYS A 167 9.25 -18.45 4.80
C LYS A 167 8.90 -19.17 3.48
N ARG A 168 9.85 -19.31 2.55
CA ARG A 168 9.65 -20.02 1.28
C ARG A 168 9.56 -21.52 1.52
N ILE A 169 10.46 -22.06 2.34
CA ILE A 169 10.50 -23.47 2.71
C ILE A 169 9.21 -23.89 3.43
N TRP A 170 8.72 -23.06 4.36
CA TRP A 170 7.44 -23.27 5.05
C TRP A 170 6.25 -23.34 4.07
N LYS A 171 6.19 -22.45 3.08
CA LYS A 171 5.16 -22.49 2.04
C LYS A 171 5.22 -23.78 1.23
N VAL A 172 6.41 -24.21 0.83
CA VAL A 172 6.60 -25.45 0.05
C VAL A 172 6.23 -26.68 0.88
N GLY A 173 6.61 -26.71 2.17
CA GLY A 173 6.20 -27.75 3.12
C GLY A 173 4.68 -27.80 3.31
N MET A 174 4.00 -26.65 3.34
CA MET A 174 2.54 -26.58 3.36
C MET A 174 1.92 -27.21 2.11
N ILE A 175 2.43 -26.89 0.91
CA ILE A 175 1.95 -27.46 -0.35
C ILE A 175 2.13 -28.98 -0.35
N LEU A 176 3.31 -29.48 0.05
CA LEU A 176 3.59 -30.92 0.14
C LEU A 176 2.58 -31.62 1.06
N LYS A 177 2.33 -31.06 2.25
CA LYS A 177 1.34 -31.58 3.21
C LYS A 177 -0.07 -31.58 2.63
N VAL A 178 -0.51 -30.50 1.98
CA VAL A 178 -1.85 -30.39 1.40
C VAL A 178 -2.04 -31.41 0.27
N ARG A 179 -1.08 -31.53 -0.65
CA ARG A 179 -1.12 -32.51 -1.76
C ARG A 179 -1.22 -33.94 -1.24
N LEU A 180 -0.38 -34.30 -0.26
CA LEU A 180 -0.44 -35.63 0.35
C LEU A 180 -1.68 -35.81 1.26
N GLY A 181 -2.26 -34.73 1.76
CA GLY A 181 -3.49 -34.76 2.56
C GLY A 181 -4.71 -35.20 1.76
N VAL A 182 -4.79 -34.83 0.47
CA VAL A 182 -5.81 -35.34 -0.46
C VAL A 182 -5.65 -36.84 -0.70
N LEU A 183 -4.42 -37.36 -0.59
CA LEU A 183 -4.09 -38.77 -0.82
C LEU A 183 -3.87 -39.54 0.48
N LYS A 184 -4.30 -39.01 1.63
CA LYS A 184 -3.97 -39.57 2.96
C LYS A 184 -4.41 -41.03 3.10
N ASP A 185 -5.56 -41.39 2.52
CA ASP A 185 -6.14 -42.73 2.63
C ASP A 185 -5.36 -43.74 1.78
N LYS A 186 -4.84 -43.30 0.62
CA LYS A 186 -4.01 -44.13 -0.28
C LYS A 186 -2.53 -44.14 0.11
N LYS A 187 -2.03 -43.08 0.74
CA LYS A 187 -0.61 -42.87 1.06
C LYS A 187 -0.40 -42.39 2.51
N PRO A 188 -0.86 -43.16 3.51
CA PRO A 188 -0.85 -42.72 4.91
C PRO A 188 0.57 -42.44 5.43
N LYS A 189 1.54 -43.30 5.10
CA LYS A 189 2.96 -43.12 5.49
C LYS A 189 3.58 -41.84 4.92
N HIS A 190 3.24 -41.47 3.68
CA HIS A 190 3.76 -40.27 3.03
C HIS A 190 3.20 -39.03 3.71
N TYR A 191 1.88 -39.01 3.92
CA TYR A 191 1.20 -37.91 4.59
C TYR A 191 1.71 -37.73 6.03
N ALA A 192 1.89 -38.82 6.78
CA ALA A 192 2.41 -38.77 8.14
C ALA A 192 3.79 -38.09 8.21
N LEU A 193 4.71 -38.45 7.29
CA LEU A 193 6.03 -37.85 7.21
C LEU A 193 5.97 -36.36 6.84
N ALA A 194 5.21 -36.00 5.81
CA ALA A 194 5.05 -34.61 5.39
C ALA A 194 4.38 -33.74 6.47
N ASN A 195 3.41 -34.30 7.21
CA ASN A 195 2.74 -33.61 8.31
C ASN A 195 3.67 -33.42 9.52
N ARG A 196 4.50 -34.42 9.85
CA ARG A 196 5.58 -34.29 10.84
C ARG A 196 6.52 -33.14 10.48
N TYR A 197 6.97 -33.10 9.23
CA TYR A 197 7.85 -32.05 8.74
C TYR A 197 7.19 -30.67 8.78
N PHE A 198 5.93 -30.54 8.37
CA PHE A 198 5.22 -29.27 8.43
C PHE A 198 5.07 -28.75 9.87
N LYS A 199 4.75 -29.63 10.82
CA LYS A 199 4.71 -29.28 12.25
C LYS A 199 6.09 -28.83 12.77
N HIS A 200 7.16 -29.49 12.34
CA HIS A 200 8.54 -29.11 12.65
C HIS A 200 8.85 -27.69 12.17
N LEU A 201 8.53 -27.36 10.91
CA LEU A 201 8.71 -26.01 10.37
C LEU A 201 7.88 -24.97 11.14
N GLY A 202 6.68 -25.34 11.61
CA GLY A 202 5.86 -24.51 12.49
C GLY A 202 6.58 -24.17 13.81
N LYS A 203 7.17 -25.17 14.48
CA LYS A 203 7.99 -24.95 15.69
C LYS A 203 9.21 -24.10 15.39
N ARG A 204 9.93 -24.39 14.29
CA ARG A 204 11.11 -23.62 13.83
C ARG A 204 10.81 -22.13 13.64
N THR A 205 9.59 -21.78 13.22
CA THR A 205 9.17 -20.38 13.02
C THR A 205 9.14 -19.58 14.32
N LYS A 206 8.94 -20.24 15.47
CA LYS A 206 8.88 -19.59 16.79
C LYS A 206 10.27 -19.25 17.36
N ILE A 207 11.33 -19.87 16.84
CA ILE A 207 12.71 -19.62 17.26
C ILE A 207 13.15 -18.23 16.79
N LYS A 208 13.70 -17.43 17.72
CA LYS A 208 14.27 -16.11 17.44
C LYS A 208 15.72 -16.29 16.98
N GLY A 209 16.14 -15.52 15.98
CA GLY A 209 17.50 -15.61 15.44
C GLY A 209 17.68 -16.68 14.37
N GLU A 210 18.33 -16.31 13.26
CA GLU A 210 18.48 -17.19 12.09
C GLU A 210 19.50 -18.32 12.33
N LYS A 211 20.55 -18.05 13.10
CA LYS A 211 21.58 -19.05 13.45
C LYS A 211 21.00 -20.19 14.27
N GLU A 212 20.23 -19.87 15.31
CA GLU A 212 19.55 -20.86 16.15
C GLU A 212 18.48 -21.63 15.36
N ARG A 213 17.74 -20.93 14.51
CA ARG A 213 16.73 -21.53 13.64
C ARG A 213 17.31 -22.60 12.71
N LYS A 214 18.51 -22.37 12.16
CA LYS A 214 19.21 -23.34 11.29
C LYS A 214 19.75 -24.56 12.03
N LYS A 215 20.11 -24.40 13.31
CA LYS A 215 20.55 -25.51 14.17
C LYS A 215 19.41 -26.49 14.48
N PHE A 216 18.17 -26.03 14.46
CA PHE A 216 17.00 -26.87 14.72
C PHE A 216 16.68 -27.79 13.53
N ASP A 217 17.36 -28.93 13.44
CA ASP A 217 17.27 -29.91 12.35
C ASP A 217 16.04 -30.82 12.44
N PHE A 218 15.56 -31.26 11.28
CA PHE A 218 14.52 -32.30 11.20
C PHE A 218 15.17 -33.66 10.97
N LYS A 219 14.88 -34.62 11.83
CA LYS A 219 15.26 -36.03 11.64
C LYS A 219 14.16 -36.74 10.87
N VAL A 220 14.50 -37.23 9.68
CA VAL A 220 13.60 -37.90 8.74
C VAL A 220 13.29 -39.30 9.22
#